data_AF-A0A5J5DIK7-F1
#
_entry.id   AF-A0A5J5DIK7-F1
#
_cell.length_a   1.000
_cell.length_b   1.000
_cell.length_c   1.000
_cell.angle_alpha   90.00
_cell.angle_beta   90.00
_cell.angle_gamma   90.00
#
_symmetry.space_group_name_H-M   'P 1'
#
loop_
_entity.id
_entity.type
_entity.pdbx_description
1 polymer ?
#
loop_
_entity_poly.entity_id
_entity_poly.type
_entity_poly.pdbx_seq_one_letter_code
_entity_poly.pdbx_strand_id
1 'polypeptide(L)' 'MLTLASKLKRDDGGKAGRASGASDSAHRISIRDRLLTKEVAELETNLPSTCKASFPDEDKLHYFQLAVSP' A
#
# COMPACT_ATOMS: atom_id res chain seq x y z
N MET A 1 -7.60 8.49 -14.04
CA MET A 1 -7.43 7.51 -12.95
C MET A 1 -6.10 7.77 -12.27
N LEU A 2 -6.07 7.93 -10.94
CA LEU A 2 -4.79 7.91 -10.22
C LEU A 2 -4.31 6.45 -10.14
N THR A 3 -3.10 6.19 -10.60
CA THR A 3 -2.46 4.88 -10.49
C THR A 3 -1.52 4.86 -9.29
N LEU A 4 -1.40 3.69 -8.65
CA LEU A 4 -0.57 3.41 -7.47
C LEU A 4 0.84 4.07 -7.56
N ALA A 5 1.50 3.94 -8.72
CA ALA A 5 2.83 4.48 -8.98
C ALA A 5 2.93 6.02 -8.83
N SER A 6 1.83 6.74 -9.04
CA SER A 6 1.80 8.20 -9.04
C SER A 6 1.78 8.81 -7.64
N LYS A 7 1.39 8.06 -6.58
CA LYS A 7 1.38 8.56 -5.19
C LYS A 7 2.77 8.57 -4.53
N LEU A 8 3.69 7.69 -4.93
CA LEU A 8 5.05 7.68 -4.37
C LEU A 8 5.88 8.89 -4.80
N LYS A 9 5.72 9.35 -6.05
CA LYS A 9 6.54 10.43 -6.60
C LYS A 9 6.24 11.82 -6.01
N ARG A 10 5.11 11.98 -5.29
CA ARG A 10 4.78 13.23 -4.56
C ARG A 10 5.25 13.25 -3.10
N ASP A 11 5.54 12.09 -2.52
CA ASP A 11 5.99 11.94 -1.12
C ASP A 11 7.53 12.06 -1.02
N ASP A 12 8.25 11.75 -2.11
CA ASP A 12 9.72 11.71 -2.18
C ASP A 12 10.36 13.08 -2.50
N GLY A 13 9.88 14.15 -1.86
CA GLY A 13 10.47 15.49 -1.92
C GLY A 13 11.81 15.62 -1.19
N GLY A 14 12.60 14.55 -1.06
CA GLY A 14 13.91 14.62 -0.43
C GLY A 14 14.42 13.28 0.10
N LYS A 15 15.16 12.53 -0.74
CA LYS A 15 16.48 11.95 -0.44
C LYS A 15 16.96 11.09 -1.60
N ALA A 16 17.45 11.74 -2.64
CA ALA A 16 18.46 11.14 -3.52
C ALA A 16 19.79 11.07 -2.75
N GLY A 17 19.95 10.07 -1.90
CA GLY A 17 21.15 9.84 -1.09
C GLY A 17 21.60 8.39 -1.20
N ARG A 18 22.72 8.19 -1.89
CA ARG A 18 23.40 6.92 -2.16
C ARG A 18 23.53 6.03 -0.91
N ALA A 19 23.23 4.73 -1.03
CA ALA A 19 23.78 3.71 -0.14
C ALA A 19 24.06 2.42 -0.94
N SER A 20 25.35 2.25 -1.21
CA SER A 20 26.02 1.01 -1.58
C SER A 20 25.75 -0.09 -0.56
N GLY A 21 25.62 -1.35 -0.99
CA GLY A 21 25.72 -2.50 -0.08
C GLY A 21 24.71 -3.60 -0.38
N ALA A 22 25.20 -4.73 -0.89
CA ALA A 22 24.45 -5.94 -1.20
C ALA A 22 24.01 -6.74 0.05
N SER A 23 23.54 -6.09 1.12
CA SER A 23 23.19 -6.75 2.40
C SER A 23 21.82 -6.32 3.00
N ASP A 24 21.03 -5.51 2.31
CA ASP A 24 19.80 -4.89 2.84
C ASP A 24 18.52 -5.32 2.08
N SER A 25 18.57 -6.39 1.29
CA SER A 25 17.40 -6.84 0.53
C SER A 25 16.27 -7.38 1.42
N ALA A 26 16.59 -7.88 2.62
CA ALA A 26 15.62 -8.46 3.54
C ALA A 26 14.78 -7.41 4.29
N HIS A 27 15.21 -6.14 4.34
CA HIS A 27 14.48 -5.04 5.02
C HIS A 27 13.91 -4.01 4.03
N ARG A 28 14.18 -4.17 2.73
CA ARG A 28 13.63 -3.32 1.68
C ARG A 28 12.18 -3.69 1.40
N ILE A 29 11.28 -2.84 1.85
CA ILE A 29 9.86 -2.91 1.54
C ILE A 29 9.66 -2.64 0.04
N SER A 30 8.88 -3.48 -0.64
CA SER A 30 8.58 -3.24 -2.04
C SER A 30 7.76 -1.95 -2.22
N ILE A 31 7.91 -1.30 -3.36
CA ILE A 31 7.11 -0.12 -3.75
C ILE A 31 5.61 -0.39 -3.59
N ARG A 32 5.17 -1.59 -3.95
CA ARG A 32 3.79 -2.04 -3.79
C ARG A 32 3.39 -2.07 -2.32
N ASP A 33 4.17 -2.71 -1.47
CA ASP A 33 3.80 -2.90 -0.06
C ASP A 33 3.82 -1.55 0.68
N ARG A 34 4.76 -0.63 0.35
CA ARG A 34 4.76 0.75 0.86
C ARG A 34 3.49 1.52 0.50
N LEU A 35 2.94 1.29 -0.69
CA LEU A 35 1.70 1.92 -1.14
C LEU A 35 0.48 1.31 -0.46
N LEU A 36 0.42 -0.01 -0.39
CA LEU A 36 -0.70 -0.73 0.21
C LEU A 36 -0.89 -0.37 1.69
N THR A 37 0.19 -0.18 2.45
CA THR A 37 0.07 0.26 3.86
C THR A 37 -0.66 1.60 4.00
N LYS A 38 -0.50 2.54 3.06
CA LYS A 38 -1.20 3.83 3.09
C LYS A 38 -2.64 3.69 2.57
N GLU A 39 -2.82 2.97 1.48
CA GLU A 39 -4.11 2.89 0.79
C GLU A 39 -5.13 2.02 1.51
N VAL A 40 -4.72 0.97 2.22
CA VAL A 40 -5.64 0.14 3.02
C VAL A 40 -6.28 0.97 4.13
N ALA A 41 -5.50 1.82 4.81
CA ALA A 41 -6.03 2.73 5.83
C ALA A 41 -7.01 3.76 5.23
N GLU A 42 -6.69 4.31 4.05
CA GLU A 42 -7.60 5.20 3.33
C GLU A 42 -8.88 4.46 2.87
N LEU A 43 -8.77 3.21 2.40
CA LEU A 43 -9.87 2.41 1.88
C LEU A 43 -10.97 2.18 2.93
N GLU A 44 -10.62 1.76 4.14
CA GLU A 44 -11.60 1.46 5.19
C GLU A 44 -12.44 2.68 5.58
N THR A 45 -11.88 3.88 5.49
CA THR A 45 -12.58 5.14 5.78
C THR A 45 -13.43 5.66 4.63
N ASN A 46 -13.17 5.21 3.40
CA ASN A 46 -13.85 5.67 2.19
C ASN A 46 -14.85 4.65 1.62
N LEU A 47 -14.93 3.46 2.20
CA LEU A 47 -15.91 2.46 1.78
C LEU A 47 -17.34 2.92 2.11
N PRO A 48 -18.29 2.75 1.18
CA PRO A 48 -19.70 2.97 1.48
C PRO A 48 -20.19 1.95 2.51
N SER A 49 -21.25 2.26 3.25
CA SER A 49 -21.82 1.37 4.28
C SER A 49 -22.31 0.02 3.74
N THR A 50 -22.57 -0.07 2.44
CA THR A 50 -22.93 -1.28 1.71
C THR A 50 -21.73 -2.20 1.43
N CYS A 51 -20.51 -1.77 1.73
CA CYS A 51 -19.29 -2.51 1.43
C CYS A 51 -18.44 -2.73 2.68
N LYS A 52 -17.81 -3.91 2.75
CA LYS A 52 -16.87 -4.26 3.82
C LYS A 52 -15.65 -4.95 3.24
N ALA A 53 -14.47 -4.39 3.47
CA ALA A 53 -13.20 -5.05 3.15
C ALA A 53 -12.73 -5.93 4.32
N SER A 54 -12.06 -7.02 4.02
CA SER A 54 -11.39 -7.88 5.00
C SER A 54 -10.10 -8.46 4.43
N PHE A 55 -9.06 -8.53 5.26
CA PHE A 55 -7.76 -9.08 4.92
C PHE A 55 -7.57 -10.39 5.69
N PRO A 56 -7.72 -11.57 5.05
CA PRO A 56 -7.59 -12.85 5.75
C PRO A 56 -6.18 -13.10 6.32
N ASP A 57 -5.19 -12.41 5.76
CA ASP A 57 -3.78 -12.47 6.16
C ASP A 57 -3.24 -11.03 6.18
N GLU A 58 -2.91 -10.54 7.37
CA GLU A 58 -2.47 -9.15 7.61
C GLU A 58 -1.11 -8.84 6.95
N ASP A 59 -0.27 -9.87 6.76
CA ASP A 59 1.01 -9.73 6.06
C ASP A 59 0.84 -9.66 4.53
N LYS A 60 -0.36 -9.97 4.02
CA LYS A 60 -0.69 -9.99 2.59
C LYS A 60 -1.75 -8.95 2.25
N LEU A 61 -1.44 -7.68 2.46
CA LEU A 61 -2.32 -6.55 2.08
C LEU A 61 -2.74 -6.52 0.60
N HIS A 62 -2.00 -7.20 -0.28
CA HIS A 62 -2.36 -7.33 -1.70
C HIS A 62 -3.47 -8.36 -1.97
N TYR A 63 -3.83 -9.17 -0.97
CA TYR A 63 -4.87 -10.18 -1.03
C TYR A 63 -5.94 -9.86 -0.01
N PHE A 64 -7.12 -9.46 -0.49
CA PHE A 64 -8.24 -9.09 0.36
C PHE A 64 -9.56 -9.51 -0.27
N GLN A 65 -10.60 -9.52 0.55
CA GLN A 65 -11.97 -9.78 0.14
C GLN A 65 -12.78 -8.51 0.31
N LEU A 66 -13.67 -8.26 -0.64
CA LEU A 66 -14.64 -7.17 -0.58
C LEU A 66 -16.04 -7.76 -0.62
N ALA A 67 -16.76 -7.65 0.48
CA ALA A 67 -18.17 -7.99 0.56
C ALA A 67 -19.01 -6.76 0.15
N VAL A 68 -19.99 -6.97 -0.72
CA VAL A 68 -20.94 -5.95 -1.15
C VAL A 68 -22.34 -6.44 -0.82
N SER A 69 -23.03 -5.71 0.06
CA SER A 69 -24.45 -5.90 0.39
C SER A 69 -25.24 -4.75 -0.23
N PRO A 70 -26.11 -5.02 -1.23
CA PRO A 70 -26.96 -4.01 -1.84
C PRO A 70 -27.83 -3.24 -0.84
#